data_AF-A0A1Z8LZ98-F1
#
_entry.id   AF-A0A1Z8LZ98-F1
#
_cell.length_a   1.000
_cell.length_b   1.000
_cell.length_c   1.000
_cell.angle_alpha   90.00
_cell.angle_beta   90.00
_cell.angle_gamma   90.00
#
_symmetry.space_group_name_H-M   'P 1'
#
loop_
_entity.id
_entity.type
_entity.pdbx_description
1 polymer ?
#
loop_
_entity_poly.entity_id
_entity_poly.type
_entity_poly.pdbx_seq_one_letter_code
_entity_poly.pdbx_strand_id
1 'polypeptide(L)'
;MKIAALQLPYPKTKTHQSAKAYQNEILHRLKTIAPEATELLVLPAYINAAGLLEPDLLFDLVKTHGENFIEQISFQANRLKSLICVGTLYQKSVSQWVNRTWLFGPNGEPITWYDKIHLTNKERELGLIAGSDCVVAEHDGVRFGFAVCSDLYFPAYFD
;
A
#
# COMPACT_ATOMS: atom_id res chain seq x y z
N MET A 1 -16.09 2.58 -14.14
CA MET A 1 -15.21 2.32 -13.00
C MET A 1 -15.94 1.74 -11.79
N LYS A 2 -15.93 0.41 -11.70
CA LYS A 2 -16.32 -0.37 -10.54
C LYS A 2 -15.15 -0.47 -9.56
N ILE A 3 -15.30 0.15 -8.40
CA ILE A 3 -14.27 0.25 -7.37
C ILE A 3 -14.63 -0.68 -6.20
N ALA A 4 -13.64 -1.39 -5.66
CA ALA A 4 -13.78 -2.14 -4.42
C ALA A 4 -12.63 -1.82 -3.46
N ALA A 5 -12.93 -1.81 -2.16
CA ALA A 5 -11.94 -1.70 -1.11
C ALA A 5 -11.87 -3.03 -0.34
N LEU A 6 -10.67 -3.58 -0.18
CA LEU A 6 -10.44 -4.79 0.60
C LEU A 6 -9.65 -4.43 1.86
N GLN A 7 -10.38 -4.26 2.96
CA GLN A 7 -9.80 -3.93 4.26
C GLN A 7 -10.16 -4.99 5.29
N LEU A 8 -9.13 -5.66 5.80
CA LEU A 8 -9.26 -6.56 6.94
C LEU A 8 -8.83 -5.80 8.22
N PRO A 9 -9.36 -6.16 9.40
CA PRO A 9 -8.84 -5.63 10.65
C PRO A 9 -7.37 -5.98 10.81
N TYR A 10 -6.55 -5.00 11.20
CA TYR A 10 -5.13 -5.27 11.48
C TYR A 10 -4.98 -6.21 12.68
N PRO A 11 -3.96 -7.09 12.67
CA PRO A 11 -3.76 -8.03 13.75
C PRO A 11 -3.61 -7.32 15.09
N LYS A 12 -4.33 -7.81 16.11
CA LYS A 12 -4.17 -7.33 17.50
C LYS A 12 -2.85 -7.79 18.10
N THR A 13 -2.47 -9.04 17.80
CA THR A 13 -1.16 -9.60 18.15
C THR A 13 -0.10 -8.94 17.25
N LYS A 14 0.96 -8.39 17.84
CA LYS A 14 1.97 -7.59 17.13
C LYS A 14 3.24 -8.40 16.86
N THR A 15 3.14 -9.47 16.07
CA THR A 15 4.25 -10.37 15.76
C THR A 15 4.40 -10.57 14.25
N HIS A 16 5.57 -11.05 13.79
CA HIS A 16 5.72 -11.43 12.38
C HIS A 16 4.71 -12.48 11.94
N GLN A 17 4.41 -13.45 12.81
CA GLN A 17 3.47 -14.52 12.49
C GLN A 17 2.07 -13.96 12.22
N SER A 18 1.59 -13.02 13.04
CA SER A 18 0.26 -12.43 12.85
C SER A 18 0.20 -11.52 11.62
N ALA A 19 1.27 -10.76 11.35
CA ALA A 19 1.38 -9.94 10.14
C ALA A 19 1.44 -10.80 8.87
N LYS A 20 2.20 -11.90 8.86
CA LYS A 20 2.24 -12.87 7.75
C LYS A 20 0.90 -13.56 7.54
N ALA A 21 0.21 -13.94 8.61
CA ALA A 21 -1.14 -14.50 8.52
C ALA A 21 -2.12 -13.51 7.88
N TYR A 22 -2.04 -12.23 8.24
CA TYR A 22 -2.82 -11.17 7.62
C TYR A 22 -2.51 -11.03 6.11
N GLN A 23 -1.24 -11.04 5.72
CA GLN A 23 -0.82 -10.96 4.31
C GLN A 23 -1.34 -12.16 3.50
N ASN A 24 -1.25 -13.37 4.06
CA ASN A 24 -1.80 -14.58 3.46
C ASN A 24 -3.31 -14.49 3.24
N GLU A 25 -4.05 -13.94 4.22
CA GLU A 25 -5.49 -13.75 4.11
C GLU A 25 -5.86 -12.73 3.02
N ILE A 26 -5.08 -11.64 2.89
CA ILE A 26 -5.25 -10.68 1.79
C ILE A 26 -5.04 -11.38 0.44
N LEU A 27 -3.96 -12.13 0.27
CA LEU A 27 -3.71 -12.87 -0.98
C LEU A 27 -4.82 -13.88 -1.26
N HIS A 28 -5.30 -14.57 -0.22
CA HIS A 28 -6.41 -15.51 -0.36
C HIS A 28 -7.69 -14.79 -0.85
N ARG A 29 -8.07 -13.67 -0.23
CA ARG A 29 -9.21 -12.85 -0.66
C ARG A 29 -9.04 -12.35 -2.09
N LEU A 30 -7.87 -11.83 -2.45
CA LEU A 30 -7.59 -11.40 -3.83
C LEU A 30 -7.79 -12.55 -4.82
N LYS A 31 -7.27 -13.75 -4.52
CA LYS A 31 -7.43 -14.95 -5.36
C LYS A 31 -8.89 -15.36 -5.56
N THR A 32 -9.79 -15.08 -4.60
CA THR A 32 -11.23 -15.36 -4.74
C THR A 32 -11.98 -14.38 -5.64
N ILE A 33 -11.40 -13.23 -5.98
CA ILE A 33 -12.00 -12.27 -6.90
C ILE A 33 -11.85 -12.80 -8.34
N ALA A 34 -12.97 -12.86 -9.06
CA ALA A 34 -12.97 -13.23 -10.47
C ALA A 34 -12.28 -12.14 -11.32
N PRO A 35 -11.56 -12.52 -12.40
CA PRO A 35 -11.03 -11.55 -13.35
C PRO A 35 -12.11 -10.58 -13.84
N GLU A 36 -11.73 -9.32 -14.07
CA GLU A 36 -12.58 -8.23 -14.56
C GLU A 36 -13.80 -7.91 -13.66
N ALA A 37 -13.89 -8.51 -12.47
CA ALA A 37 -14.98 -8.24 -11.53
C ALA A 37 -14.91 -6.84 -10.91
N THR A 38 -13.76 -6.17 -10.98
CA THR A 38 -13.50 -4.82 -10.49
C THR A 38 -12.55 -4.10 -11.45
N GLU A 39 -12.69 -2.79 -11.62
CA GLU A 39 -11.78 -1.97 -12.42
C GLU A 39 -10.65 -1.38 -11.55
N LEU A 40 -10.93 -1.11 -10.27
CA LEU A 40 -9.96 -0.66 -9.27
C LEU A 40 -10.18 -1.38 -7.93
N LEU A 41 -9.11 -1.95 -7.38
CA LEU A 41 -9.05 -2.46 -6.01
C LEU A 41 -8.17 -1.55 -5.16
N VAL A 42 -8.70 -1.12 -4.01
CA VAL A 42 -7.98 -0.29 -3.04
C VAL A 42 -7.67 -1.10 -1.78
N LEU A 43 -6.40 -1.10 -1.39
CA LEU A 43 -5.87 -1.78 -0.22
C LEU A 43 -5.35 -0.77 0.82
N PRO A 44 -5.44 -1.08 2.12
CA PRO A 44 -4.96 -0.21 3.21
C PRO A 44 -3.47 0.13 3.15
N ALA A 45 -3.08 1.19 3.87
CA ALA A 45 -1.68 1.59 4.04
C ALA A 45 -0.93 0.72 5.06
N TYR A 46 0.33 0.39 4.79
CA TYR A 46 1.18 -0.51 5.61
C TYR A 46 0.76 -1.98 5.55
N ILE A 47 0.16 -2.42 4.44
CA ILE A 47 -0.34 -3.79 4.33
C ILE A 47 0.78 -4.85 4.46
N ASN A 48 2.01 -4.50 4.07
CA ASN A 48 3.21 -5.34 4.16
C ASN A 48 3.85 -5.39 5.55
N ALA A 49 3.33 -4.65 6.53
CA ALA A 49 3.78 -4.67 7.93
C ALA A 49 2.60 -4.52 8.92
N ALA A 50 1.43 -5.03 8.55
CA ALA A 50 0.18 -4.79 9.28
C ALA A 50 0.26 -5.19 10.77
N GLY A 51 -0.14 -4.27 11.65
CA GLY A 51 -0.22 -4.48 13.10
C GLY A 51 1.11 -4.37 13.85
N LEU A 52 2.24 -4.16 13.18
CA LEU A 52 3.54 -3.97 13.83
C LEU A 52 3.77 -2.50 14.22
N LEU A 53 4.37 -2.30 15.39
CA LEU A 53 4.74 -0.97 15.91
C LEU A 53 6.20 -0.87 16.34
N GLU A 54 6.84 -2.02 16.64
CA GLU A 54 8.25 -2.08 17.01
C GLU A 54 9.13 -1.96 15.76
N PRO A 55 10.05 -0.97 15.68
CA PRO A 55 10.79 -0.66 14.47
C PRO A 55 11.54 -1.86 13.90
N ASP A 56 12.29 -2.60 14.74
CA ASP A 56 13.10 -3.72 14.28
C ASP A 56 12.24 -4.83 13.66
N LEU A 57 11.14 -5.20 14.31
CA LEU A 57 10.20 -6.19 13.77
C LEU A 57 9.56 -5.72 12.47
N LEU A 58 9.19 -4.43 12.41
CA LEU A 58 8.51 -3.83 11.27
C LEU A 58 9.43 -3.76 10.04
N PHE A 59 10.66 -3.26 10.18
CA PHE A 59 11.61 -3.19 9.08
C PHE A 59 12.13 -4.56 8.66
N ASP A 60 12.38 -5.46 9.61
CA ASP A 60 12.80 -6.83 9.31
C ASP A 60 11.73 -7.58 8.49
N LEU A 61 10.45 -7.46 8.86
CA LEU A 61 9.38 -8.12 8.11
C LEU A 61 9.30 -7.61 6.67
N VAL A 62 9.44 -6.30 6.47
CA VAL A 62 9.40 -5.73 5.11
C VAL A 62 10.53 -6.29 4.25
N LYS A 63 11.76 -6.28 4.77
CA LYS A 63 12.94 -6.77 4.05
C LYS A 63 12.89 -8.28 3.76
N THR A 64 12.40 -9.07 4.70
CA THR A 64 12.44 -10.54 4.60
C THR A 64 11.23 -11.14 3.89
N HIS A 65 10.10 -10.42 3.84
CA HIS A 65 8.85 -10.98 3.35
C HIS A 65 7.93 -9.96 2.65
N GLY A 66 7.92 -8.72 3.12
CA GLY A 66 7.01 -7.69 2.62
C GLY A 66 7.19 -7.39 1.14
N GLU A 67 8.41 -7.39 0.61
CA GLU A 67 8.68 -7.15 -0.83
C GLU A 67 8.01 -8.22 -1.70
N ASN A 68 8.24 -9.50 -1.40
CA ASN A 68 7.61 -10.59 -2.15
C ASN A 68 6.08 -10.56 -2.04
N PHE A 69 5.53 -10.15 -0.89
CA PHE A 69 4.09 -9.96 -0.76
C PHE A 69 3.56 -8.89 -1.71
N ILE A 70 4.27 -7.78 -1.92
CA ILE A 70 3.88 -6.74 -2.89
C ILE A 70 4.00 -7.24 -4.34
N GLU A 71 5.02 -8.04 -4.67
CA GLU A 71 5.11 -8.71 -5.98
C GLU A 71 3.90 -9.61 -6.24
N GLN A 72 3.45 -10.37 -5.22
CA GLN A 72 2.25 -11.19 -5.34
C GLN A 72 0.99 -10.33 -5.58
N ILE A 73 0.89 -9.13 -4.98
CA ILE A 73 -0.19 -8.18 -5.25
C ILE A 73 -0.13 -7.66 -6.69
N SER A 74 1.05 -7.29 -7.18
CA SER A 74 1.26 -6.91 -8.59
C SER A 74 0.82 -8.02 -9.54
N PHE A 75 1.15 -9.27 -9.26
CA PHE A 75 0.66 -10.42 -10.03
C PHE A 75 -0.87 -10.53 -10.01
N GLN A 76 -1.53 -10.23 -8.87
CA GLN A 76 -2.99 -10.19 -8.82
C GLN A 76 -3.57 -9.08 -9.69
N ALA A 77 -2.92 -7.92 -9.82
CA ALA A 77 -3.38 -6.85 -10.72
C ALA A 77 -3.44 -7.34 -12.18
N ASN A 78 -2.38 -8.03 -12.64
CA ASN A 78 -2.35 -8.64 -13.97
C ASN A 78 -3.42 -9.73 -14.15
N ARG A 79 -3.56 -10.63 -13.17
CA ARG A 79 -4.56 -11.71 -13.22
C ARG A 79 -5.98 -11.17 -13.29
N LEU A 80 -6.26 -10.14 -12.49
CA LEU A 80 -7.59 -9.56 -12.38
C LEU A 80 -7.92 -8.61 -13.53
N LYS A 81 -6.92 -8.16 -14.30
CA LYS A 81 -7.06 -7.08 -15.28
C LYS A 81 -7.63 -5.82 -14.64
N SER A 82 -7.15 -5.51 -13.44
CA SER A 82 -7.62 -4.41 -12.62
C SER A 82 -6.46 -3.52 -12.19
N LEU A 83 -6.75 -2.25 -11.96
CA LEU A 83 -5.88 -1.40 -11.17
C LEU A 83 -5.86 -1.90 -9.72
N ILE A 84 -4.68 -1.89 -9.08
CA ILE A 84 -4.56 -2.10 -7.63
C ILE A 84 -3.79 -0.95 -7.00
N CYS A 85 -4.47 -0.21 -6.12
CA CYS A 85 -3.88 0.80 -5.26
C CYS A 85 -3.54 0.18 -3.89
N VAL A 86 -2.28 0.22 -3.47
CA VAL A 86 -1.82 -0.45 -2.25
C VAL A 86 -0.79 0.38 -1.49
N GLY A 87 -1.06 0.63 -0.22
CA GLY A 87 -0.14 1.37 0.65
C GLY A 87 0.81 0.45 1.42
N THR A 88 2.08 0.80 1.43
CA THR A 88 3.19 -0.02 1.92
C THR A 88 4.16 0.83 2.72
N LEU A 89 4.94 0.16 3.56
CA LEU A 89 6.20 0.69 4.03
C LEU A 89 7.29 0.29 3.03
N TYR A 90 8.05 1.25 2.52
CA TYR A 90 8.99 1.01 1.42
C TYR A 90 10.39 1.55 1.74
N GLN A 91 11.41 0.75 1.44
CA GLN A 91 12.81 1.14 1.59
C GLN A 91 13.33 1.76 0.28
N LYS A 92 13.42 3.08 0.23
CA LYS A 92 13.88 3.84 -0.94
C LYS A 92 15.39 3.75 -1.15
N SER A 93 16.14 3.60 -0.06
CA SER A 93 17.59 3.36 -0.06
C SER A 93 18.01 2.69 1.25
N VAL A 94 19.31 2.40 1.42
CA VAL A 94 19.85 1.68 2.60
C VAL A 94 19.34 2.26 3.93
N SER A 95 19.19 3.58 4.03
CA SER A 95 18.76 4.27 5.26
C SER A 95 17.42 5.00 5.15
N GLN A 96 16.77 5.02 3.98
CA GLN A 96 15.59 5.86 3.76
C GLN A 96 14.33 5.03 3.59
N TRP A 97 13.35 5.30 4.46
CA TRP A 97 12.04 4.66 4.47
C TRP A 97 10.94 5.67 4.24
N VAL A 98 9.92 5.26 3.51
CA VAL A 98 8.76 6.09 3.18
C VAL A 98 7.47 5.29 3.36
N ASN A 99 6.37 5.99 3.66
CA ASN A 99 5.02 5.45 3.53
C ASN A 99 4.61 5.64 2.07
N ARG A 100 4.65 4.57 1.28
CA ARG A 100 4.44 4.61 -0.16
C ARG A 100 3.13 3.95 -0.55
N THR A 101 2.32 4.62 -1.35
CA THR A 101 1.17 4.03 -2.02
C THR A 101 1.49 3.80 -3.49
N TRP A 102 1.43 2.55 -3.93
CA TRP A 102 1.60 2.17 -5.33
C TRP A 102 0.26 2.12 -6.05
N LEU A 103 0.25 2.48 -7.33
CA LEU A 103 -0.82 2.14 -8.26
C LEU A 103 -0.27 1.18 -9.30
N PHE A 104 -0.67 -0.08 -9.24
CA PHE A 104 -0.36 -1.10 -10.25
C PHE A 104 -1.40 -1.11 -11.36
N GLY A 105 -0.93 -1.28 -12.59
CA GLY A 105 -1.75 -1.42 -13.79
C GLY A 105 -2.32 -2.82 -13.99
N PRO A 106 -3.26 -2.98 -14.95
CA PRO A 106 -3.86 -4.27 -15.29
C PRO A 106 -2.88 -5.25 -15.97
N ASN A 107 -1.65 -4.83 -16.24
CA ASN A 107 -0.53 -5.68 -16.68
C ASN A 107 0.37 -6.13 -15.50
N GLY A 108 0.12 -5.65 -14.29
CA GLY A 108 0.95 -5.89 -13.11
C GLY A 108 2.06 -4.88 -12.88
N GLU A 109 2.36 -4.01 -13.86
CA GLU A 109 3.43 -3.03 -13.75
C GLU A 109 2.99 -1.81 -12.93
N PRO A 110 3.89 -1.18 -12.15
CA PRO A 110 3.57 0.07 -11.46
C PRO A 110 3.34 1.19 -12.48
N ILE A 111 2.16 1.83 -12.42
CA ILE A 111 1.85 3.05 -13.18
C ILE A 111 2.50 4.25 -12.50
N THR A 112 2.35 4.35 -11.18
CA THR A 112 2.93 5.43 -10.37
C THR A 112 3.02 5.02 -8.89
N TRP A 113 3.60 5.90 -8.09
CA TRP A 113 3.56 5.82 -6.64
C TRP A 113 3.46 7.21 -6.01
N TYR A 114 2.91 7.26 -4.80
CA TYR A 114 2.85 8.44 -3.95
C TYR A 114 3.59 8.15 -2.64
N ASP A 115 4.58 8.98 -2.30
CA ASP A 115 5.22 8.98 -0.99
C ASP A 115 4.48 9.98 -0.10
N LYS A 116 3.96 9.52 1.04
CA LYS A 116 3.12 10.32 1.95
C LYS A 116 3.81 11.62 2.40
N ILE A 117 3.13 12.75 2.22
CA ILE A 117 3.65 14.08 2.59
C ILE A 117 3.48 14.33 4.09
N HIS A 118 2.27 14.17 4.63
CA HIS A 118 1.99 14.58 6.01
C HIS A 118 2.22 13.44 7.00
N LEU A 119 3.48 13.18 7.38
CA LEU A 119 3.79 12.13 8.35
C LEU A 119 3.11 12.37 9.72
N THR A 120 2.73 11.28 10.37
CA THR A 120 2.32 11.24 11.77
C THR A 120 3.55 11.35 12.69
N ASN A 121 3.33 11.66 13.97
CA ASN A 121 4.42 11.66 14.96
C ASN A 121 5.11 10.29 15.04
N LYS A 122 4.33 9.20 14.97
CA LYS A 122 4.89 7.85 15.00
C LYS A 122 5.75 7.53 13.79
N GLU A 123 5.35 7.96 12.59
CA GLU A 123 6.17 7.79 11.38
C GLU A 123 7.48 8.60 11.48
N ARG A 124 7.44 9.80 12.04
CA ARG A 124 8.65 10.59 12.30
C ARG A 124 9.58 9.92 13.33
N GLU A 125 9.02 9.37 14.41
CA GLU A 125 9.78 8.60 15.41
C GLU A 125 10.43 7.34 14.82
N LEU A 126 9.79 6.73 13.82
CA LEU A 126 10.35 5.61 13.04
C LEU A 126 11.44 6.05 12.06
N GLY A 127 11.70 7.35 11.90
CA GLY A 127 12.70 7.89 10.98
C GLY A 127 12.26 7.88 9.52
N LEU A 128 10.95 7.84 9.23
CA LEU A 128 10.47 7.94 7.86
C LEU A 128 10.71 9.34 7.29
N ILE A 129 10.89 9.38 5.97
CA ILE A 129 11.05 10.60 5.19
C ILE A 129 9.71 10.90 4.50
N ALA A 130 9.30 12.17 4.54
CA ALA A 130 8.11 12.65 3.87
C ALA A 130 8.33 12.70 2.34
N GLY A 131 7.28 12.45 1.58
CA GLY A 131 7.23 12.88 0.18
C GLY A 131 7.13 14.40 0.05
N SER A 132 7.36 14.88 -1.17
CA SER A 132 7.34 16.31 -1.51
C SER A 132 6.25 16.71 -2.50
N ASP A 133 5.67 15.73 -3.21
CA ASP A 133 4.91 16.00 -4.43
C ASP A 133 3.51 15.38 -4.35
N CYS A 134 2.50 16.18 -4.72
CA CYS A 134 1.19 15.64 -5.06
C CYS A 134 1.32 14.86 -6.37
N VAL A 135 0.84 13.61 -6.37
CA VAL A 135 0.92 12.74 -7.54
C VAL A 135 -0.46 12.60 -8.15
N VAL A 136 -0.55 12.79 -9.47
CA VAL A 136 -1.73 12.49 -10.26
C VAL A 136 -1.35 11.53 -11.38
N ALA A 137 -2.02 10.37 -11.43
CA ALA A 137 -1.91 9.45 -12.55
C ALA A 137 -3.20 9.48 -13.38
N GLU A 138 -3.07 9.24 -14.68
CA GLU A 138 -4.20 9.07 -15.58
C GLU A 138 -4.22 7.64 -16.11
N HIS A 139 -5.39 7.00 -16.10
CA HIS A 139 -5.62 5.70 -16.73
C HIS A 139 -7.02 5.68 -17.33
N ASP A 140 -7.14 5.34 -18.61
CA ASP A 140 -8.39 5.29 -19.37
C ASP A 140 -9.26 6.55 -19.21
N GLY A 141 -8.64 7.73 -19.27
CA GLY A 141 -9.31 9.03 -19.16
C GLY A 141 -9.78 9.41 -17.75
N VAL A 142 -9.44 8.60 -16.73
CA VAL A 142 -9.70 8.89 -15.32
C VAL A 142 -8.41 9.33 -14.64
N ARG A 143 -8.46 10.45 -13.91
CA ARG A 143 -7.34 10.97 -13.11
C ARG A 143 -7.48 10.54 -11.65
N PHE A 144 -6.41 10.00 -11.08
CA PHE A 144 -6.31 9.54 -9.70
C PHE A 144 -5.35 10.42 -8.91
N GLY A 145 -5.85 11.04 -7.85
CA GLY A 145 -5.03 11.62 -6.78
C GLY A 145 -4.87 10.64 -5.62
N PHE A 146 -3.84 10.84 -4.81
CA PHE A 146 -3.53 9.99 -3.66
C PHE A 146 -3.60 10.81 -2.38
N ALA A 147 -4.14 10.23 -1.31
CA ALA A 147 -4.06 10.80 0.03
C ALA A 147 -4.01 9.64 1.04
N VAL A 148 -3.10 9.71 2.00
CA VAL A 148 -2.89 8.62 2.96
C VAL A 148 -3.10 9.11 4.38
N CYS A 149 -4.17 8.64 5.02
CA CYS A 149 -4.46 8.85 6.44
C CYS A 149 -4.36 10.32 6.86
N SER A 150 -3.24 10.75 7.45
CA SER A 150 -3.08 12.11 7.96
C SER A 150 -3.14 13.20 6.89
N ASP A 151 -2.90 12.89 5.62
CA ASP A 151 -3.09 13.85 4.52
C ASP A 151 -4.53 14.42 4.50
N LEU A 152 -5.53 13.65 4.94
CA LEU A 152 -6.94 14.09 5.01
C LEU A 152 -7.18 15.26 5.96
N TYR A 153 -6.25 15.54 6.89
CA TYR A 153 -6.37 16.65 7.84
C TYR A 153 -5.73 17.95 7.34
N PHE A 154 -5.21 17.98 6.11
CA PHE A 154 -4.55 19.16 5.53
C PHE A 154 -5.34 19.61 4.30
N PRO A 155 -6.34 20.51 4.43
CA PRO A 155 -7.20 20.93 3.32
C PRO A 155 -6.43 21.47 2.11
N ALA A 156 -5.36 22.24 2.34
CA ALA A 156 -4.49 22.77 1.29
C ALA A 156 -3.80 21.70 0.42
N TYR A 157 -3.84 20.44 0.83
CA TYR A 157 -3.38 19.31 0.02
C TYR A 157 -4.32 19.01 -1.16
N PHE A 158 -5.59 19.42 -1.07
CA PHE A 158 -6.64 19.15 -2.06
C PHE A 158 -7.05 20.37 -2.88
N ASP A 159 -6.39 21.51 -2.65
CA ASP A 159 -6.56 22.75 -3.44
C ASP A 159 -5.83 22.66 -4.78
#